data_AF-A0AAW9KI76-F1
#
_entry.id   AF-A0AAW9KI76-F1
#
_cell.length_a   1.000
_cell.length_b   1.000
_cell.length_c   1.000
_cell.angle_alpha   90.00
_cell.angle_beta   90.00
_cell.angle_gamma   90.00
#
_symmetry.space_group_name_H-M   'P 1'
#
loop_
_entity.id
_entity.type
_entity.pdbx_description
1 polymer ?
#
loop_
_entity_poly.entity_id
_entity_poly.type
_entity_poly.pdbx_seq_one_letter_code
_entity_poly.pdbx_strand_id
1 'polypeptide(L)'
;MQSLNKLKKKLYKQFGNSISVTEKDNIITLSGNLNSWDDVVNAGRICADRKSGRHVVNNITCSSIKAMPMKIPSLRDNVLEGKKIDAIIIGAGIVGCAIARELSKWNLSILLVDKEHDVALHASGRNDGMIHPGIDLKIGQIKQKYNALGNKMYDEICKVLDVPFKRTGQYLGFTSKFMKYILPLAPRHWKRMNVPCSYVSKEELLKREPNLNKNISCGLFFKSAGIVCPYGLTIAYAENAVDNGVKLSLDTA
;
A
#
# COMPACT_ATOMS: atom_id res chain seq x y z
N MET A 1 -25.53 6.30 11.84
CA MET A 1 -25.07 4.96 11.43
C MET A 1 -26.28 4.14 10.98
N GLN A 2 -26.24 3.49 9.81
CA GLN A 2 -27.37 2.64 9.37
C GLN A 2 -27.40 1.34 10.19
N SER A 3 -28.54 0.94 10.73
CA SER A 3 -28.64 -0.36 11.40
C SER A 3 -28.50 -1.50 10.37
N LEU A 4 -28.02 -2.66 10.81
CA LEU A 4 -27.90 -3.85 9.96
C LEU A 4 -29.24 -4.21 9.29
N ASN A 5 -30.35 -4.08 10.03
CA ASN A 5 -31.68 -4.32 9.50
C ASN A 5 -32.06 -3.35 8.36
N LYS A 6 -31.62 -2.09 8.43
CA LYS A 6 -31.83 -1.12 7.34
C LYS A 6 -31.01 -1.47 6.11
N LEU A 7 -29.77 -1.95 6.29
CA LEU A 7 -28.93 -2.43 5.20
C LEU A 7 -29.53 -3.68 4.54
N LYS A 8 -29.96 -4.67 5.33
CA LYS A 8 -30.68 -5.87 4.85
C LYS A 8 -31.87 -5.49 3.95
N LYS A 9 -32.73 -4.58 4.42
CA LYS A 9 -33.89 -4.11 3.63
C LYS A 9 -33.49 -3.44 2.31
N LYS A 10 -32.45 -2.60 2.31
CA LYS A 10 -31.97 -1.92 1.10
C LYS A 10 -31.39 -2.91 0.09
N LEU A 11 -30.53 -3.82 0.55
CA LEU A 11 -29.93 -4.83 -0.30
C LEU A 11 -31.00 -5.78 -0.86
N TYR A 12 -31.94 -6.22 -0.02
CA TYR A 12 -33.06 -7.04 -0.48
C TYR A 12 -33.92 -6.34 -1.54
N LYS A 13 -34.21 -5.04 -1.35
CA LYS A 13 -34.97 -4.25 -2.34
C LYS A 13 -34.28 -4.23 -3.71
N GLN A 14 -32.95 -4.23 -3.74
CA GLN A 14 -32.20 -4.09 -4.99
C GLN A 14 -31.77 -5.43 -5.61
N PHE A 15 -31.45 -6.42 -4.78
CA PHE A 15 -30.82 -7.67 -5.22
C PHE A 15 -31.62 -8.92 -4.82
N GLY A 16 -32.76 -8.76 -4.14
CA GLY A 16 -33.59 -9.86 -3.65
C GLY A 16 -32.82 -10.78 -2.71
N ASN A 17 -32.98 -12.09 -2.91
CA ASN A 17 -32.28 -13.13 -2.15
C ASN A 17 -30.91 -13.53 -2.73
N SER A 18 -30.43 -12.82 -3.76
CA SER A 18 -29.18 -13.17 -4.46
C SER A 18 -27.94 -12.94 -3.60
N ILE A 19 -28.04 -12.05 -2.61
CA ILE A 19 -26.99 -11.75 -1.63
C ILE A 19 -27.53 -11.72 -0.22
N SER A 20 -26.64 -11.99 0.72
CA SER A 20 -26.85 -11.97 2.16
C SER A 20 -25.86 -11.02 2.82
N VAL A 21 -26.24 -10.49 3.98
CA VAL A 21 -25.38 -9.60 4.77
C VAL A 21 -25.37 -10.03 6.23
N THR A 22 -24.18 -10.17 6.78
CA THR A 22 -23.93 -10.45 8.20
C THR A 22 -23.03 -9.37 8.80
N GLU A 23 -23.04 -9.23 10.11
CA GLU A 23 -22.15 -8.31 10.83
C GLU A 23 -21.53 -9.05 12.02
N LYS A 24 -20.21 -9.03 12.12
CA LYS A 24 -19.45 -9.57 13.26
C LYS A 24 -18.24 -8.67 13.51
N ASP A 25 -17.98 -8.29 14.76
CA ASP A 25 -16.82 -7.47 15.16
C ASP A 25 -16.65 -6.18 14.33
N ASN A 26 -17.77 -5.49 14.07
CA ASN A 26 -17.86 -4.31 13.20
C ASN A 26 -17.49 -4.56 11.72
N ILE A 27 -17.44 -5.81 11.27
CA ILE A 27 -17.22 -6.19 9.88
C ILE A 27 -18.55 -6.63 9.27
N ILE A 28 -19.01 -5.89 8.26
CA ILE A 28 -20.13 -6.27 7.42
C ILE A 28 -19.60 -7.20 6.33
N THR A 29 -20.12 -8.41 6.24
CA THR A 29 -19.77 -9.36 5.18
C THR A 29 -20.94 -9.52 4.24
N LEU A 30 -20.71 -9.24 2.95
CA LEU A 30 -21.64 -9.47 1.87
C LEU A 30 -21.30 -10.80 1.19
N SER A 31 -22.25 -11.72 1.07
CA SER A 31 -22.02 -13.03 0.43
C SER A 31 -23.16 -13.39 -0.49
N GLY A 32 -22.88 -13.98 -1.64
CA GLY A 32 -23.90 -14.44 -2.58
C GLY A 32 -23.39 -14.44 -4.01
N ASN A 33 -24.31 -14.44 -4.98
CA ASN A 33 -24.00 -14.42 -6.41
C ASN A 33 -24.76 -13.29 -7.10
N LEU A 34 -24.07 -12.52 -7.93
CA LEU A 34 -24.66 -11.50 -8.78
C LEU A 34 -24.15 -11.65 -10.21
N ASN A 35 -24.93 -11.26 -11.20
CA ASN A 35 -24.58 -11.43 -12.61
C ASN A 35 -23.85 -10.22 -13.21
N SER A 36 -23.70 -9.11 -12.48
CA SER A 36 -23.04 -7.90 -12.94
C SER A 36 -21.99 -7.42 -11.94
N TRP A 37 -20.84 -6.96 -12.45
CA TRP A 37 -19.80 -6.38 -11.61
C TRP A 37 -20.22 -5.05 -10.99
N ASP A 38 -20.99 -4.25 -11.72
CA ASP A 38 -21.52 -2.98 -11.20
C ASP A 38 -22.46 -3.22 -10.01
N ASP A 39 -23.23 -4.31 -10.03
CA ASP A 39 -24.09 -4.70 -8.92
C ASP A 39 -23.27 -5.14 -7.70
N VAL A 40 -22.19 -5.89 -7.91
CA VAL A 40 -21.24 -6.27 -6.84
C VAL A 40 -20.62 -5.03 -6.20
N VAL A 41 -20.16 -4.08 -7.01
CA VAL A 41 -19.59 -2.81 -6.53
C VAL A 41 -20.64 -1.98 -5.79
N ASN A 42 -21.85 -1.90 -6.33
CA ASN A 42 -22.93 -1.14 -5.73
C ASN A 42 -23.38 -1.73 -4.38
N ALA A 43 -23.49 -3.05 -4.27
CA ALA A 43 -23.76 -3.72 -2.99
C ALA A 43 -22.73 -3.33 -1.91
N GLY A 44 -21.44 -3.36 -2.26
CA GLY A 44 -20.36 -2.89 -1.39
C GLY A 44 -20.50 -1.42 -1.00
N ARG A 45 -20.82 -0.54 -1.95
CA ARG A 45 -21.02 0.90 -1.72
C ARG A 45 -22.18 1.20 -0.77
N ILE A 46 -23.28 0.45 -0.85
CA ILE A 46 -24.44 0.60 0.05
C ILE A 46 -24.04 0.38 1.51
N CYS A 47 -23.12 -0.56 1.76
CA CYS A 47 -22.63 -0.91 3.09
C CYS A 47 -21.47 -0.02 3.58
N ALA A 48 -20.76 0.66 2.68
CA ALA A 48 -19.61 1.48 3.02
C ALA A 48 -20.03 2.83 3.65
N ASP A 49 -19.94 2.94 4.98
CA ASP A 49 -20.19 4.18 5.73
C ASP A 49 -18.92 4.62 6.49
N ARG A 50 -18.26 5.67 5.97
CA ARG A 50 -17.02 6.24 6.54
C ARG A 50 -17.15 6.74 7.98
N LYS A 51 -18.38 6.98 8.47
CA LYS A 51 -18.63 7.47 9.83
C LYS A 51 -19.03 6.37 10.80
N SER A 52 -19.19 5.13 10.33
CA SER A 52 -19.72 4.03 11.14
C SER A 52 -18.67 3.30 11.98
N GLY A 53 -17.38 3.43 11.65
CA GLY A 53 -16.34 2.57 12.22
C GLY A 53 -16.43 1.11 11.76
N ARG A 54 -17.37 0.78 10.86
CA ARG A 54 -17.52 -0.57 10.30
C ARG A 54 -16.68 -0.76 9.05
N HIS A 55 -16.22 -1.99 8.86
CA HIS A 55 -15.53 -2.44 7.66
C HIS A 55 -16.48 -3.27 6.78
N VAL A 56 -16.15 -3.39 5.50
CA VAL A 56 -16.94 -4.15 4.54
C VAL A 56 -16.05 -5.18 3.88
N VAL A 57 -16.42 -6.45 3.99
CA VAL A 57 -15.86 -7.56 3.23
C VAL A 57 -16.86 -7.91 2.13
N ASN A 58 -16.41 -7.85 0.89
CA ASN A 58 -17.19 -8.26 -0.27
C ASN A 58 -16.78 -9.69 -0.67
N ASN A 59 -17.65 -10.64 -0.38
CA ASN A 59 -17.53 -12.05 -0.73
C ASN A 59 -18.65 -12.46 -1.71
N ILE A 60 -19.10 -11.53 -2.54
CA ILE A 60 -20.07 -11.79 -3.62
C ILE A 60 -19.31 -12.30 -4.84
N THR A 61 -19.76 -13.43 -5.40
CA THR A 61 -19.28 -13.96 -6.67
C THR A 61 -20.01 -13.27 -7.83
N CYS A 62 -19.27 -12.85 -8.85
CA CYS A 62 -19.83 -12.29 -10.07
C CYS A 62 -19.89 -13.35 -11.18
N SER A 63 -21.08 -13.83 -11.54
CA SER A 63 -21.23 -14.92 -12.53
C SER A 63 -20.76 -14.55 -13.94
N SER A 64 -20.81 -13.26 -14.31
CA SER A 64 -20.36 -12.78 -15.63
C SER A 64 -18.85 -12.60 -15.73
N ILE A 65 -18.14 -12.59 -14.61
CA ILE A 65 -16.68 -12.48 -14.58
C ILE A 65 -16.13 -13.80 -14.06
N LYS A 66 -15.53 -14.58 -14.96
CA LYS A 66 -14.74 -15.73 -14.55
C LYS A 66 -13.53 -15.22 -13.76
N ALA A 67 -13.47 -15.52 -12.47
CA ALA A 67 -12.30 -15.23 -11.67
C ALA A 67 -11.08 -15.87 -12.34
N MET A 68 -10.02 -15.09 -12.53
CA MET A 68 -8.75 -15.65 -13.00
C MET A 68 -8.25 -16.62 -11.93
N PRO A 69 -8.01 -17.90 -12.27
CA PRO A 69 -7.47 -18.84 -11.31
C PRO A 69 -6.11 -18.33 -10.83
N MET A 70 -5.79 -18.61 -9.57
CA MET A 70 -4.46 -18.35 -9.06
C MET A 70 -3.46 -19.14 -9.91
N LYS A 71 -2.43 -18.47 -10.41
CA LYS A 71 -1.29 -19.16 -11.02
C LYS A 71 -0.57 -19.93 -9.91
N ILE A 72 -0.53 -21.25 -10.06
CA ILE A 72 0.17 -22.18 -9.17
C ILE A 72 1.40 -22.70 -9.92
N PRO A 73 2.55 -22.83 -9.25
CA PRO A 73 3.72 -23.51 -9.76
C PRO A 73 3.41 -24.89 -10.34
N SER A 74 4.09 -25.27 -11.43
CA SER A 74 3.99 -26.63 -11.97
C SER A 74 4.81 -27.63 -11.16
N LEU A 75 5.85 -27.16 -10.45
CA LEU A 75 6.68 -27.98 -9.58
C LEU A 75 5.85 -28.50 -8.40
N ARG A 76 6.01 -29.79 -8.09
CA ARG A 76 5.40 -30.45 -6.94
C ARG A 76 6.43 -31.39 -6.32
N ASP A 77 6.74 -31.17 -5.06
CA ASP A 77 7.65 -32.00 -4.28
C ASP A 77 7.24 -31.96 -2.80
N ASN A 78 7.99 -32.71 -1.98
CA ASN A 78 7.78 -32.80 -0.53
C ASN A 78 8.99 -32.26 0.25
N VAL A 79 9.80 -31.36 -0.35
CA VAL A 79 11.08 -30.88 0.24
C VAL A 79 10.86 -30.17 1.58
N LEU A 80 9.70 -29.56 1.78
CA LEU A 80 9.33 -28.85 3.01
C LEU A 80 8.52 -29.71 3.99
N GLU A 81 8.12 -30.93 3.62
CA GLU A 81 7.31 -31.82 4.45
C GLU A 81 8.02 -32.13 5.78
N GLY A 82 7.30 -31.98 6.90
CA GLY A 82 7.85 -32.24 8.24
C GLY A 82 8.90 -31.25 8.73
N LYS A 83 9.22 -30.20 7.96
CA LYS A 83 10.19 -29.17 8.37
C LYS A 83 9.62 -28.34 9.52
N LYS A 84 10.33 -28.31 10.65
CA LYS A 84 9.99 -27.47 11.80
C LYS A 84 10.60 -26.08 11.62
N ILE A 85 9.75 -25.06 11.72
CA ILE A 85 10.13 -23.66 11.63
C ILE A 85 9.40 -22.87 12.72
N ASP A 86 10.03 -21.81 13.21
CA ASP A 86 9.45 -20.90 14.21
C ASP A 86 8.51 -19.90 13.54
N ALA A 87 8.81 -19.47 12.30
CA ALA A 87 8.00 -18.54 11.54
C ALA A 87 7.96 -18.87 10.04
N ILE A 88 6.77 -18.83 9.46
CA ILE A 88 6.56 -18.83 8.01
C ILE A 88 6.03 -17.48 7.55
N ILE A 89 6.61 -16.94 6.48
CA ILE A 89 6.20 -15.71 5.84
C ILE A 89 5.70 -16.05 4.45
N ILE A 90 4.43 -15.75 4.17
CA ILE A 90 3.79 -16.05 2.89
C ILE A 90 3.76 -14.77 2.04
N GLY A 91 4.51 -14.80 0.94
CA GLY A 91 4.65 -13.72 -0.05
C GLY A 91 5.97 -12.95 0.10
N ALA A 92 6.87 -13.13 -0.86
CA ALA A 92 8.15 -12.42 -1.02
C ALA A 92 7.99 -11.10 -1.80
N GLY A 93 6.96 -10.33 -1.45
CA GLY A 93 6.90 -8.90 -1.77
C GLY A 93 7.77 -8.08 -0.82
N ILE A 94 7.83 -6.75 -1.03
CA ILE A 94 8.60 -5.82 -0.19
C ILE A 94 8.28 -5.96 1.31
N VAL A 95 7.02 -6.21 1.65
CA VAL A 95 6.59 -6.39 3.05
C VAL A 95 7.12 -7.70 3.61
N GLY A 96 6.95 -8.82 2.91
CA GLY A 96 7.42 -10.12 3.39
C GLY A 96 8.94 -10.18 3.50
N CYS A 97 9.67 -9.63 2.52
CA CYS A 97 11.14 -9.56 2.56
C CYS A 97 11.63 -8.66 3.69
N ALA A 98 10.98 -7.51 3.94
CA ALA A 98 11.32 -6.65 5.07
C ALA A 98 11.05 -7.34 6.43
N ILE A 99 9.94 -8.09 6.56
CA ILE A 99 9.64 -8.88 7.75
C ILE A 99 10.69 -9.97 7.94
N ALA A 100 11.05 -10.69 6.88
CA ALA A 100 12.05 -11.76 6.91
C ALA A 100 13.40 -11.24 7.43
N ARG A 101 13.87 -10.11 6.90
CA ARG A 101 15.09 -9.44 7.36
C ARG A 101 15.00 -8.97 8.82
N GLU A 102 13.86 -8.47 9.25
CA GLU A 102 13.72 -7.99 10.63
C GLU A 102 13.71 -9.17 11.61
N LEU A 103 13.05 -10.28 11.26
CA LEU A 103 13.03 -11.49 12.06
C LEU A 103 14.38 -12.21 12.07
N SER A 104 15.19 -12.11 11.00
CA SER A 104 16.51 -12.74 10.93
C SER A 104 17.54 -12.15 11.90
N LYS A 105 17.22 -11.04 12.59
CA LYS A 105 18.03 -10.52 13.70
C LYS A 105 17.94 -11.36 14.98
N TRP A 106 16.97 -12.28 15.03
CA TRP A 106 16.71 -13.14 16.16
C TRP A 106 17.12 -14.58 15.82
N ASN A 107 17.41 -15.38 16.84
CA ASN A 107 17.73 -16.80 16.65
C ASN A 107 16.45 -17.62 16.40
N LEU A 108 15.89 -17.49 15.20
CA LEU A 108 14.66 -18.14 14.75
C LEU A 108 14.90 -18.90 13.44
N SER A 109 14.25 -20.05 13.30
CA SER A 109 14.14 -20.77 12.04
C SER A 109 12.99 -20.19 11.20
N ILE A 110 13.34 -19.47 10.13
CA ILE A 110 12.38 -18.69 9.33
C ILE A 110 12.33 -19.25 7.89
N LEU A 111 11.11 -19.43 7.38
CA LEU A 111 10.86 -19.77 5.99
C LEU A 111 10.06 -18.64 5.31
N LEU A 112 10.64 -18.05 4.27
CA LEU A 112 9.95 -17.13 3.36
C LEU A 112 9.51 -17.93 2.13
N VAL A 113 8.22 -17.93 1.82
CA VAL A 113 7.67 -18.64 0.65
C VAL A 113 7.03 -17.66 -0.32
N ASP A 114 7.19 -17.90 -1.62
CA ASP A 114 6.42 -17.23 -2.67
C ASP A 114 6.03 -18.24 -3.74
N LYS A 115 4.86 -18.03 -4.34
CA LYS A 115 4.34 -18.85 -5.41
C LYS A 115 4.97 -18.52 -6.78
N GLU A 116 5.62 -17.37 -6.91
CA GLU A 116 6.32 -17.01 -8.13
C GLU A 116 7.79 -17.50 -8.07
N HIS A 117 8.44 -17.50 -9.23
CA HIS A 117 9.81 -17.99 -9.43
C HIS A 117 10.89 -16.99 -9.00
N ASP A 118 10.49 -15.82 -8.51
CA ASP A 118 11.39 -14.77 -8.00
C ASP A 118 10.61 -13.85 -7.05
N VAL A 119 11.34 -13.07 -6.25
CA VAL A 119 10.78 -12.07 -5.36
C VAL A 119 10.28 -10.85 -6.13
N ALA A 120 9.43 -10.05 -5.49
CA ALA A 120 8.89 -8.81 -6.07
C ALA A 120 8.04 -8.94 -7.35
N LEU A 121 7.69 -10.14 -7.81
CA LEU A 121 6.96 -10.37 -9.08
C LEU A 121 5.48 -9.98 -9.09
N HIS A 122 5.00 -9.20 -8.12
CA HIS A 122 3.64 -8.64 -8.03
C HIS A 122 3.64 -7.12 -7.86
N ALA A 123 2.87 -6.57 -6.90
CA ALA A 123 2.73 -5.13 -6.70
C ALA A 123 4.05 -4.45 -6.32
N SER A 124 4.94 -5.17 -5.63
CA SER A 124 6.25 -4.65 -5.21
C SER A 124 7.18 -4.35 -6.37
N GLY A 125 7.11 -5.09 -7.48
CA GLY A 125 7.86 -4.80 -8.72
C GLY A 125 7.10 -3.93 -9.72
N ARG A 126 5.83 -3.58 -9.46
CA ARG A 126 4.96 -2.82 -10.38
C ARG A 126 4.41 -1.54 -9.73
N ASN A 127 5.31 -0.72 -9.20
CA ASN A 127 5.02 0.63 -8.69
C ASN A 127 6.12 1.61 -9.15
N ASP A 128 5.92 2.89 -8.88
CA ASP A 128 6.80 3.98 -9.32
C ASP A 128 8.07 4.15 -8.46
N GLY A 129 8.24 3.36 -7.40
CA GLY A 129 9.38 3.47 -6.48
C GLY A 129 9.38 4.74 -5.62
N MET A 130 8.25 5.46 -5.55
CA MET A 130 8.17 6.73 -4.84
C MET A 130 8.10 6.55 -3.32
N ILE A 131 9.00 7.23 -2.62
CA ILE A 131 8.94 7.35 -1.17
C ILE A 131 8.07 8.56 -0.84
N HIS A 132 6.81 8.30 -0.53
CA HIS A 132 5.83 9.38 -0.32
C HIS A 132 6.13 10.20 0.95
N PRO A 133 6.02 11.54 0.87
CA PRO A 133 6.16 12.44 2.02
C PRO A 133 4.91 12.47 2.92
N GLY A 134 3.80 11.83 2.52
CA GLY A 134 2.58 11.73 3.33
C GLY A 134 1.60 12.89 3.16
N ILE A 135 1.59 13.56 2.00
CA ILE A 135 0.74 14.74 1.75
C ILE A 135 -0.76 14.46 1.74
N ASP A 136 -1.16 13.26 1.29
CA ASP A 136 -2.58 12.87 1.13
C ASP A 136 -3.16 12.19 2.38
N LEU A 137 -2.40 12.16 3.47
CA LEU A 137 -2.76 11.46 4.70
C LEU A 137 -3.29 12.45 5.73
N LYS A 138 -4.26 12.01 6.53
CA LYS A 138 -4.82 12.82 7.63
C LYS A 138 -4.19 12.42 8.96
N ILE A 139 -4.11 13.39 9.87
CA ILE A 139 -3.72 13.17 11.27
C ILE A 139 -4.60 12.07 11.88
N GLY A 140 -3.96 11.14 12.61
CA GLY A 140 -4.63 10.03 13.29
C GLY A 140 -4.83 8.78 12.42
N GLN A 141 -4.58 8.83 11.11
CA GLN A 141 -4.60 7.62 10.30
C GLN A 141 -3.39 6.73 10.61
N ILE A 142 -3.62 5.42 10.72
CA ILE A 142 -2.54 4.42 10.87
C ILE A 142 -1.54 4.51 9.70
N LYS A 143 -2.04 4.74 8.47
CA LYS A 143 -1.21 4.95 7.28
C LYS A 143 -0.28 6.16 7.43
N GLN A 144 -0.72 7.23 8.10
CA GLN A 144 0.12 8.41 8.35
C GLN A 144 1.27 8.07 9.30
N LYS A 145 0.99 7.34 10.39
CA LYS A 145 2.02 6.87 11.33
C LYS A 145 3.09 6.06 10.62
N TYR A 146 2.70 5.02 9.88
CA TYR A 146 3.68 4.13 9.21
C TYR A 146 4.38 4.79 8.03
N ASN A 147 3.71 5.68 7.28
CA ASN A 147 4.38 6.44 6.23
C ASN A 147 5.49 7.33 6.80
N ALA A 148 5.23 8.06 7.89
CA ALA A 148 6.23 8.93 8.50
C ALA A 148 7.42 8.16 9.10
N LEU A 149 7.17 7.01 9.73
CA LEU A 149 8.22 6.13 10.25
C LEU A 149 9.04 5.50 9.12
N GLY A 150 8.35 4.84 8.18
CA GLY A 150 8.99 4.17 7.05
C GLY A 150 9.80 5.14 6.19
N ASN A 151 9.25 6.32 5.86
CA ASN A 151 9.94 7.34 5.08
C ASN A 151 11.32 7.67 5.67
N LYS A 152 11.43 7.85 7.00
CA LYS A 152 12.71 8.18 7.66
C LYS A 152 13.74 7.06 7.60
N MET A 153 13.32 5.80 7.46
CA MET A 153 14.21 4.65 7.44
C MET A 153 14.93 4.48 6.10
N TYR A 154 14.41 5.06 5.01
CA TYR A 154 14.93 4.83 3.66
C TYR A 154 16.39 5.27 3.47
N ASP A 155 16.82 6.38 4.09
CA ASP A 155 18.21 6.85 3.93
C ASP A 155 19.21 5.82 4.50
N GLU A 156 18.92 5.28 5.68
CA GLU A 156 19.79 4.31 6.35
C GLU A 156 19.70 2.94 5.71
N ILE A 157 18.49 2.43 5.45
CA ILE A 157 18.33 1.08 4.93
C ILE A 157 18.91 0.93 3.52
N CYS A 158 18.70 1.93 2.65
CA CYS A 158 19.26 1.87 1.30
C CYS A 158 20.78 2.01 1.32
N LYS A 159 21.34 2.76 2.29
CA LYS A 159 22.79 2.81 2.50
C LYS A 159 23.36 1.46 2.97
N VAL A 160 22.70 0.81 3.94
CA VAL A 160 23.17 -0.46 4.52
C VAL A 160 23.03 -1.61 3.52
N LEU A 161 21.96 -1.62 2.74
CA LEU A 161 21.70 -2.65 1.73
C LEU A 161 22.31 -2.33 0.35
N ASP A 162 23.06 -1.24 0.24
CA ASP A 162 23.67 -0.77 -1.01
C ASP A 162 22.67 -0.64 -2.19
N VAL A 163 21.51 -0.05 -1.91
CA VAL A 163 20.46 0.18 -2.90
C VAL A 163 20.47 1.64 -3.35
N PRO A 164 20.49 1.93 -4.67
CA PRO A 164 20.38 3.29 -5.17
C PRO A 164 19.09 3.97 -4.71
N PHE A 165 19.26 5.05 -3.93
CA PHE A 165 18.18 5.85 -3.38
C PHE A 165 18.50 7.33 -3.49
N LYS A 166 17.50 8.15 -3.83
CA LYS A 166 17.67 9.60 -3.93
C LYS A 166 16.48 10.35 -3.33
N ARG A 167 16.77 11.31 -2.44
CA ARG A 167 15.81 12.33 -1.99
C ARG A 167 15.66 13.41 -3.06
N THR A 168 14.83 13.15 -4.06
CA THR A 168 14.49 14.11 -5.12
C THR A 168 13.55 15.21 -4.63
N GLY A 169 12.82 14.95 -3.54
CA GLY A 169 11.71 15.77 -3.11
C GLY A 169 10.50 15.67 -4.05
N GLN A 170 9.40 16.31 -3.66
CA GLN A 170 8.15 16.35 -4.42
C GLN A 170 7.62 17.78 -4.40
N TYR A 171 7.20 18.28 -5.57
CA TYR A 171 6.49 19.54 -5.69
C TYR A 171 4.98 19.32 -5.77
N LEU A 172 4.22 20.12 -5.02
CA LEU A 172 2.79 20.30 -5.22
C LEU A 172 2.56 21.69 -5.81
N GLY A 173 2.26 21.73 -7.11
CA GLY A 173 2.13 22.96 -7.88
C GLY A 173 0.70 23.49 -7.96
N PHE A 174 0.54 24.82 -7.94
CA PHE A 174 -0.75 25.50 -8.07
C PHE A 174 -0.73 26.54 -9.18
N THR A 175 -1.74 26.53 -10.04
CA THR A 175 -1.90 27.49 -11.15
C THR A 175 -2.69 28.73 -10.73
N SER A 176 -3.56 28.63 -9.73
CA SER A 176 -4.35 29.76 -9.23
C SER A 176 -3.45 30.87 -8.66
N LYS A 177 -3.66 32.11 -9.08
CA LYS A 177 -2.91 33.27 -8.55
C LYS A 177 -3.25 33.58 -7.09
N PHE A 178 -4.46 33.24 -6.64
CA PHE A 178 -4.89 33.47 -5.27
C PHE A 178 -4.09 32.62 -4.26
N MET A 179 -3.69 31.43 -4.69
CA MET A 179 -2.94 30.46 -3.90
C MET A 179 -1.61 31.03 -3.36
N LYS A 180 -0.96 31.97 -4.07
CA LYS A 180 0.28 32.61 -3.62
C LYS A 180 0.15 33.35 -2.28
N TYR A 181 -1.06 33.80 -1.93
CA TYR A 181 -1.32 34.50 -0.67
C TYR A 181 -1.62 33.53 0.48
N ILE A 182 -2.16 32.34 0.20
CA ILE A 182 -2.57 31.37 1.23
C ILE A 182 -1.47 30.35 1.52
N LEU A 183 -0.82 29.83 0.49
CA LEU A 183 0.13 28.73 0.61
C LEU A 183 1.37 28.99 1.49
N PRO A 184 1.86 30.23 1.67
CA PRO A 184 2.91 30.50 2.65
C PRO A 184 2.55 30.08 4.08
N LEU A 185 1.26 29.99 4.42
CA LEU A 185 0.80 29.55 5.75
C LEU A 185 0.62 28.03 5.84
N ALA A 186 0.53 27.34 4.71
CA ALA A 186 0.19 25.92 4.61
C ALA A 186 1.24 24.96 5.23
N PRO A 187 2.57 25.22 5.21
CA PRO A 187 3.56 24.38 5.87
C PRO A 187 3.27 24.07 7.35
N ARG A 188 2.56 24.96 8.06
CA ARG A 188 2.16 24.72 9.45
C ARG A 188 1.28 23.47 9.61
N HIS A 189 0.46 23.16 8.61
CA HIS A 189 -0.37 21.95 8.61
C HIS A 189 0.48 20.68 8.62
N TRP A 190 1.42 20.56 7.67
CA TRP A 190 2.29 19.39 7.55
C TRP A 190 3.32 19.27 8.67
N LYS A 191 3.73 20.39 9.28
CA LYS A 191 4.57 20.38 10.48
C LYS A 191 3.93 19.58 11.62
N ARG A 192 2.61 19.65 11.79
CA ARG A 192 1.87 18.85 12.80
C ARG A 192 1.90 17.34 12.53
N MET A 193 2.20 16.94 11.30
CA MET A 193 2.34 15.54 10.87
C MET A 193 3.80 15.10 10.76
N ASN A 194 4.76 15.93 11.21
CA ASN A 194 6.19 15.71 11.02
C ASN A 194 6.61 15.55 9.55
N VAL A 195 5.90 16.22 8.65
CA VAL A 195 6.20 16.23 7.22
C VAL A 195 6.88 17.56 6.87
N PRO A 196 8.19 17.57 6.53
CA PRO A 196 8.89 18.79 6.16
C PRO A 196 8.34 19.36 4.86
N CYS A 197 7.84 20.59 4.92
CA CYS A 197 7.22 21.29 3.81
C CYS A 197 7.70 22.74 3.78
N SER A 198 8.00 23.26 2.59
CA SER A 198 8.34 24.67 2.38
C SER A 198 7.56 25.25 1.22
N TYR A 199 7.14 26.51 1.33
CA TYR A 199 6.60 27.25 0.20
C TYR A 199 7.69 27.54 -0.84
N VAL A 200 7.31 27.53 -2.12
CA VAL A 200 8.19 27.89 -3.24
C VAL A 200 7.43 28.84 -4.17
N SER A 201 8.05 29.98 -4.51
CA SER A 201 7.48 30.95 -5.44
C SER A 201 7.53 30.42 -6.87
N LYS A 202 6.83 31.09 -7.80
CA LYS A 202 6.89 30.78 -9.23
C LYS A 202 8.32 30.87 -9.77
N GLU A 203 9.03 31.94 -9.43
CA GLU A 203 10.38 32.22 -9.93
C GLU A 203 11.34 31.11 -9.51
N GLU A 204 11.27 30.71 -8.24
CA GLU A 204 12.12 29.63 -7.71
C GLU A 204 11.72 28.26 -8.27
N LEU A 205 10.42 27.98 -8.47
CA LEU A 205 9.96 26.74 -9.13
C LEU A 205 10.51 26.63 -10.56
N LEU A 206 10.37 27.68 -11.36
CA LEU A 206 10.84 27.68 -12.75
C LEU A 206 12.37 27.72 -12.85
N LYS A 207 13.06 28.27 -11.83
CA LYS A 207 14.52 28.19 -11.73
C LYS A 207 15.00 26.76 -11.47
N ARG A 208 14.31 26.02 -10.60
CA ARG A 208 14.65 24.62 -10.27
C ARG A 208 14.19 23.63 -11.32
N GLU A 209 13.01 23.84 -11.89
CA GLU A 209 12.36 22.95 -12.84
C GLU A 209 11.88 23.75 -14.09
N PRO A 210 12.79 24.09 -15.02
CA PRO A 210 12.49 24.97 -16.16
C PRO A 210 11.43 24.44 -17.13
N ASN A 211 11.20 23.12 -17.13
CA ASN A 211 10.24 22.45 -18.01
C ASN A 211 8.81 22.44 -17.46
N LEU A 212 8.57 23.01 -16.26
CA LEU A 212 7.23 23.10 -15.71
C LEU A 212 6.32 24.01 -16.52
N ASN A 213 5.00 23.77 -16.39
CA ASN A 213 3.99 24.63 -16.99
C ASN A 213 4.17 26.08 -16.53
N LYS A 214 4.37 27.00 -17.49
CA LYS A 214 4.59 28.44 -17.24
C LYS A 214 3.40 29.13 -16.56
N ASN A 215 2.22 28.52 -16.59
CA ASN A 215 1.01 28.98 -15.88
C ASN A 215 1.03 28.66 -14.38
N ILE A 216 2.06 27.99 -13.89
CA ILE A 216 2.26 27.79 -12.45
C ILE A 216 2.39 29.14 -11.74
N SER A 217 1.74 29.29 -10.59
CA SER A 217 1.74 30.50 -9.78
C SER A 217 2.59 30.37 -8.51
N CYS A 218 2.61 29.18 -7.89
CA CYS A 218 3.41 28.86 -6.70
C CYS A 218 3.34 27.35 -6.41
N GLY A 219 4.04 26.90 -5.38
CA GLY A 219 3.96 25.50 -4.94
C GLY A 219 4.44 25.27 -3.52
N LEU A 220 4.34 24.01 -3.11
CA LEU A 220 4.97 23.47 -1.91
C LEU A 220 6.03 22.47 -2.32
N PHE A 221 7.10 22.42 -1.55
CA PHE A 221 8.18 21.45 -1.71
C PHE A 221 8.29 20.56 -0.49
N PHE A 222 8.29 19.26 -0.73
CA PHE A 222 8.40 18.22 0.28
C PHE A 222 9.72 17.49 0.12
N LYS A 223 10.74 17.93 0.86
CA LYS A 223 12.11 17.39 0.75
C LYS A 223 12.25 15.92 1.16
N SER A 224 11.29 15.41 1.94
CA SER A 224 11.29 14.01 2.39
C SER A 224 10.78 13.04 1.32
N ALA A 225 10.33 13.50 0.15
CA ALA A 225 10.06 12.57 -0.93
C ALA A 225 11.35 12.05 -1.56
N GLY A 226 11.31 10.85 -2.10
CA GLY A 226 12.45 10.25 -2.79
C GLY A 226 12.02 9.19 -3.77
N ILE A 227 13.00 8.61 -4.45
CA ILE A 227 12.82 7.51 -5.39
C ILE A 227 13.84 6.42 -5.09
N VAL A 228 13.39 5.17 -5.18
CA VAL A 228 14.21 3.97 -5.07
C VAL A 228 13.83 3.01 -6.20
N CYS A 229 14.73 2.09 -6.55
CA CYS A 229 14.34 0.95 -7.36
C CYS A 229 13.53 -0.04 -6.51
N PRO A 230 12.22 -0.25 -6.75
CA PRO A 230 11.37 -1.00 -5.83
C PRO A 230 11.64 -2.51 -5.88
N TYR A 231 11.98 -3.07 -7.06
CA TYR A 231 12.43 -4.45 -7.16
C TYR A 231 13.83 -4.62 -6.56
N GLY A 232 14.77 -3.71 -6.84
CA GLY A 232 16.12 -3.76 -6.28
C GLY A 232 16.14 -3.71 -4.75
N LEU A 233 15.31 -2.86 -4.15
CA LEU A 233 15.17 -2.84 -2.69
C LEU A 233 14.57 -4.15 -2.14
N THR A 234 13.55 -4.70 -2.81
CA THR A 234 12.93 -5.96 -2.37
C THR A 234 13.91 -7.12 -2.44
N ILE A 235 14.69 -7.21 -3.52
CA ILE A 235 15.75 -8.21 -3.71
C ILE A 235 16.81 -8.06 -2.61
N ALA A 236 17.32 -6.85 -2.38
CA ALA A 236 18.33 -6.61 -1.34
C ALA A 236 17.84 -6.96 0.08
N TYR A 237 16.56 -6.72 0.37
CA TYR A 237 15.94 -7.20 1.61
C TYR A 237 15.94 -8.73 1.70
N ALA A 238 15.58 -9.43 0.62
CA ALA A 238 15.52 -10.88 0.57
C ALA A 238 16.91 -11.51 0.68
N GLU A 239 17.88 -11.03 -0.10
CA GLU A 239 19.28 -11.47 -0.06
C GLU A 239 19.86 -11.30 1.35
N ASN A 240 19.70 -10.12 1.94
CA ASN A 240 20.18 -9.88 3.30
C ASN A 240 19.50 -10.80 4.32
N ALA A 241 18.21 -11.10 4.16
CA ALA A 241 17.53 -12.06 5.04
C ALA A 241 18.10 -13.48 4.89
N VAL A 242 18.36 -13.92 3.65
CA VAL A 242 18.94 -15.24 3.35
C VAL A 242 20.37 -15.36 3.88
N ASP A 243 21.19 -14.32 3.73
CA ASP A 243 22.54 -14.26 4.31
C ASP A 243 22.53 -14.39 5.83
N ASN A 244 21.43 -13.97 6.47
CA ASN A 244 21.22 -14.11 7.92
C ASN A 244 20.42 -15.38 8.29
N GLY A 245 20.37 -16.38 7.41
CA GLY A 245 19.87 -17.72 7.72
C GLY A 245 18.39 -17.99 7.40
N VAL A 246 17.65 -17.00 6.89
CA VAL A 246 16.29 -17.23 6.38
C VAL A 246 16.34 -18.20 5.20
N LYS A 247 15.43 -19.18 5.16
CA LYS A 247 15.26 -20.05 3.99
C LYS A 247 14.21 -19.45 3.07
N LEU A 248 14.56 -19.23 1.81
CA LEU A 248 13.65 -18.80 0.76
C LEU A 248 13.20 -20.03 -0.06
N SER A 249 11.89 -20.17 -0.26
CA SER A 249 11.28 -21.19 -1.12
C SER A 249 10.38 -20.50 -2.14
N LEU A 250 10.86 -20.41 -3.36
CA LEU A 250 10.11 -19.90 -4.50
C LEU A 250 9.29 -21.05 -5.10
N ASP A 251 8.39 -20.73 -6.04
CA ASP A 251 7.51 -21.73 -6.66
C ASP A 251 6.77 -22.60 -5.62
N THR A 252 6.36 -21.99 -4.50
CA THR A 252 5.70 -22.66 -3.36
C THR A 252 4.33 -22.00 -3.09
N ALA A 253 3.23 -22.74 -3.28
CA ALA A 253 1.85 -22.24 -3.18
C ALA A 253 0.92 -23.17 -2.40
#